data_AF-A0A656JSH5-F1
#
_entry.id   AF-A0A656JSH5-F1
#
_cell.length_a   1.000
_cell.length_b   1.000
_cell.length_c   1.000
_cell.angle_alpha   90.00
_cell.angle_beta   90.00
_cell.angle_gamma   90.00
#
_symmetry.space_group_name_H-M   'P 1'
#
loop_
_entity.id
_entity.type
_entity.pdbx_description
1 polymer ?
#
loop_
_entity_poly.entity_id
_entity_poly.type
_entity_poly.pdbx_seq_one_letter_code
_entity_poly.pdbx_strand_id
1 'polypeptide(L)'
;MTTTSRPLYISYAGPSLLEMPLLNKGSAFTPQERIEFNLIGLLPQNVETIEEQVTRVYSQYKQCASDLDKHIYLRSIQDNNETLFFRLLDSHLDEMLPIIYTPTVGQACQEFSKIYRTHRGLFISYPERDRIDDILRSATKDRIKIIVVTDSERILGLGDQGIGGMGIPIGKLSLYTACGGI
;
A
#
# COMPACT_ATOMS: atom_id res chain seq x y z
N MET A 1 6.75 14.43 -24.05
CA MET A 1 5.35 14.21 -24.48
C MET A 1 4.47 14.67 -23.33
N THR A 2 3.75 15.76 -23.49
CA THR A 2 2.79 16.25 -22.49
C THR A 2 1.62 15.27 -22.46
N THR A 3 1.66 14.33 -21.52
CA THR A 3 0.55 13.44 -21.23
C THR A 3 -0.65 14.29 -20.86
N THR A 4 -1.63 14.36 -21.75
CA THR A 4 -2.90 15.02 -21.51
C THR A 4 -3.64 14.21 -20.45
N SER A 5 -3.45 14.60 -19.18
CA SER A 5 -4.06 13.93 -18.04
C SER A 5 -5.57 14.10 -18.12
N ARG A 6 -6.28 13.02 -18.48
CA ARG A 6 -7.74 13.00 -18.42
C ARG A 6 -8.13 12.96 -16.94
N PRO A 7 -8.97 13.90 -16.46
CA PRO A 7 -9.43 13.86 -15.07
C PRO A 7 -10.20 12.57 -14.80
N LEU A 8 -9.91 11.95 -13.66
CA LEU A 8 -10.62 10.77 -13.16
C LEU A 8 -11.87 11.25 -12.44
N TYR A 9 -13.05 10.86 -12.93
CA TYR A 9 -14.30 11.11 -12.21
C TYR A 9 -14.46 10.11 -11.08
N ILE A 10 -14.74 10.60 -9.87
CA ILE A 10 -14.95 9.79 -8.67
C ILE A 10 -16.22 10.22 -7.94
N SER A 11 -16.87 9.28 -7.27
CA SER A 11 -18.07 9.52 -6.45
C SER A 11 -17.77 9.70 -4.97
N TYR A 12 -16.48 9.81 -4.59
CA TYR A 12 -16.02 9.87 -3.20
C TYR A 12 -15.66 11.30 -2.80
N ALA A 13 -16.00 11.67 -1.56
CA ALA A 13 -15.74 12.97 -0.96
C ALA A 13 -15.65 12.86 0.57
N GLY A 14 -15.20 13.92 1.23
CA GLY A 14 -15.09 14.00 2.68
C GLY A 14 -14.14 12.96 3.28
N PRO A 15 -14.39 12.51 4.51
CA PRO A 15 -13.54 11.50 5.18
C PRO A 15 -13.36 10.21 4.38
N SER A 16 -14.41 9.75 3.68
CA SER A 16 -14.35 8.52 2.86
C SER A 16 -13.27 8.58 1.77
N LEU A 17 -13.02 9.76 1.19
CA LEU A 17 -11.98 9.95 0.19
C LEU A 17 -10.58 9.84 0.81
N LEU A 18 -10.41 10.31 2.05
CA LEU A 18 -9.13 10.24 2.77
C LEU A 18 -8.79 8.80 3.22
N GLU A 19 -9.80 7.95 3.39
CA GLU A 19 -9.63 6.53 3.74
C GLU A 19 -9.33 5.63 2.52
N MET A 20 -9.39 6.17 1.30
CA MET A 20 -9.13 5.42 0.06
C MET A 20 -7.68 5.61 -0.41
N PRO A 21 -6.77 4.64 -0.21
CA PRO A 21 -5.33 4.88 -0.41
C PRO A 21 -4.94 5.19 -1.85
N LEU A 22 -5.72 4.72 -2.82
CA LEU A 22 -5.52 4.98 -4.25
C LEU A 22 -5.93 6.40 -4.67
N LEU A 23 -6.81 7.06 -3.90
CA LEU A 23 -7.34 8.38 -4.23
C LEU A 23 -6.86 9.47 -3.27
N ASN A 24 -6.45 9.08 -2.07
CA ASN A 24 -5.98 9.98 -1.04
C ASN A 24 -4.66 10.63 -1.44
N LYS A 25 -4.66 11.97 -1.54
CA LYS A 25 -3.46 12.79 -1.77
C LYS A 25 -2.89 13.38 -0.49
N GLY A 26 -3.56 13.19 0.65
CA GLY A 26 -3.21 13.83 1.91
C GLY A 26 -3.13 15.35 1.78
N SER A 27 -2.05 15.95 2.29
CA SER A 27 -1.78 17.39 2.19
C SER A 27 -1.67 17.93 0.76
N ALA A 28 -1.50 17.08 -0.25
CA ALA A 28 -1.35 17.49 -1.65
C ALA A 28 -2.69 17.77 -2.37
N PHE A 29 -3.84 17.60 -1.70
CA PHE A 29 -5.09 18.15 -2.22
C PHE A 29 -5.00 19.68 -2.31
N THR A 30 -5.21 20.20 -3.52
CA THR A 30 -5.21 21.65 -3.78
C THR A 30 -6.37 22.35 -3.08
N PRO A 31 -6.33 23.68 -2.88
CA PRO A 31 -7.43 24.41 -2.24
C PRO A 31 -8.77 24.19 -2.96
N GLN A 32 -8.75 24.13 -4.30
CA GLN A 32 -9.93 23.88 -5.12
C GLN A 32 -10.48 22.47 -4.89
N GLU A 33 -9.63 21.43 -4.95
CA GLU A 33 -10.04 20.05 -4.66
C GLU A 33 -10.59 19.90 -3.25
N ARG A 34 -10.05 20.62 -2.26
CA ARG A 34 -10.56 20.58 -0.90
C ARG A 34 -11.98 21.14 -0.79
N ILE A 35 -12.34 22.14 -1.60
CA ILE A 35 -13.72 22.65 -1.68
C ILE A 35 -14.59 21.61 -2.39
N GLU A 36 -14.17 21.18 -3.58
CA GLU A 36 -14.95 20.28 -4.44
C GLU A 36 -15.22 18.91 -3.80
N PHE A 37 -14.27 18.39 -3.03
CA PHE A 37 -14.39 17.11 -2.32
C PHE A 37 -14.78 17.25 -0.85
N ASN A 38 -15.24 18.42 -0.38
CA ASN A 38 -15.67 18.62 1.01
C ASN A 38 -14.60 18.25 2.07
N LEU A 39 -13.35 18.67 1.85
CA LEU A 39 -12.20 18.39 2.73
C LEU A 39 -11.78 19.61 3.57
N ILE A 40 -12.48 20.74 3.45
CA ILE A 40 -12.18 21.94 4.24
C ILE A 40 -12.27 21.62 5.75
N GLY A 41 -11.21 21.94 6.48
CA GLY A 41 -11.07 21.65 7.91
C GLY A 41 -10.53 20.26 8.25
N LEU A 42 -10.44 19.34 7.29
CA LEU A 42 -9.93 17.98 7.51
C LEU A 42 -8.40 17.85 7.32
N LEU A 43 -7.78 18.82 6.66
CA LEU A 43 -6.36 18.81 6.31
C LEU A 43 -5.68 20.13 6.73
N PRO A 44 -4.39 20.12 7.10
CA PRO A 44 -3.63 21.33 7.40
C PRO A 44 -3.67 22.34 6.25
N GLN A 45 -3.67 23.65 6.54
CA GLN A 45 -3.79 24.69 5.51
C GLN A 45 -2.71 24.61 4.43
N ASN A 46 -1.48 24.25 4.81
CA ASN A 46 -0.39 24.10 3.87
C ASN A 46 -0.70 22.99 2.84
N VAL A 47 -0.46 23.28 1.57
CA VAL A 47 -0.55 22.31 0.48
C VAL A 47 0.86 21.87 0.16
N GLU A 48 1.16 20.58 0.35
CA GLU A 48 2.47 20.02 0.02
C GLU A 48 2.48 19.54 -1.44
N THR A 49 3.61 19.72 -2.14
CA THR A 49 3.88 18.99 -3.39
C THR A 49 4.17 17.51 -3.08
N ILE A 50 4.10 16.65 -4.11
CA ILE A 50 4.45 15.23 -3.92
C ILE A 50 5.93 15.08 -3.52
N GLU A 51 6.82 15.96 -4.01
CA GLU A 51 8.24 16.00 -3.65
C GLU A 51 8.46 16.39 -2.18
N GLU A 52 7.69 17.35 -1.66
CA GLU A 52 7.72 17.73 -0.24
C GLU A 52 7.22 16.58 0.64
N GLN A 53 6.13 15.92 0.23
CA GLN A 53 5.63 14.73 0.91
C GLN A 53 6.69 13.62 0.95
N VAL A 54 7.35 13.33 -0.18
CA VAL A 54 8.45 12.35 -0.28
C VAL A 54 9.58 12.70 0.68
N THR A 55 10.02 13.97 0.69
CA THR A 55 11.09 14.45 1.56
C THR A 55 10.75 14.21 3.04
N ARG A 56 9.51 14.53 3.43
CA ARG A 56 9.02 14.35 4.80
C ARG A 56 8.96 12.88 5.19
N VAL A 57 8.35 12.03 4.35
CA VAL A 57 8.23 10.61 4.68
C VAL A 57 9.57 9.88 4.65
N TYR A 58 10.50 10.28 3.77
CA TYR A 58 11.87 9.75 3.74
C TYR A 58 12.66 10.13 4.99
N SER A 59 12.49 11.36 5.50
CA SER A 59 13.11 11.78 6.77
C SER A 59 12.64 10.90 7.94
N GLN A 60 11.35 10.58 8.01
CA GLN A 60 10.78 9.69 9.03
C GLN A 60 11.26 8.25 8.86
N TYR A 61 11.33 7.75 7.62
CA TYR A 61 11.89 6.43 7.32
C TYR A 61 13.33 6.26 7.86
N LYS A 62 14.16 7.29 7.70
CA LYS A 62 15.54 7.28 8.23
C LYS A 62 15.63 7.32 9.76
N GLN A 63 14.55 7.68 10.45
CA GLN A 63 14.49 7.69 11.92
C GLN A 63 14.04 6.34 12.50
N CYS A 64 13.55 5.42 11.66
CA CYS A 64 13.19 4.07 12.09
C CYS A 64 14.41 3.32 12.65
N ALA A 65 14.24 2.68 13.81
CA ALA A 65 15.33 2.05 14.56
C ALA A 65 15.80 0.72 13.95
N SER A 66 14.89 -0.02 13.31
CA SER A 66 15.18 -1.31 12.70
C SER A 66 14.60 -1.42 11.29
N ASP A 67 15.06 -2.42 10.54
CA ASP A 67 14.51 -2.71 9.21
C ASP A 67 13.05 -3.20 9.28
N LEU A 68 12.66 -3.89 10.36
CA LEU A 68 11.26 -4.21 10.59
C LEU A 68 10.42 -2.95 10.82
N ASP A 69 10.92 -1.97 11.59
CA ASP A 69 10.21 -0.70 11.77
C ASP A 69 10.07 0.06 10.44
N LYS A 70 11.12 0.06 9.62
CA LYS A 70 11.07 0.60 8.25
C LYS A 70 10.02 -0.11 7.41
N HIS A 71 9.94 -1.44 7.49
CA HIS A 71 8.92 -2.22 6.76
C HIS A 71 7.50 -1.82 7.19
N ILE A 72 7.25 -1.78 8.50
CA ILE A 72 5.96 -1.37 9.06
C ILE A 72 5.61 0.06 8.64
N TYR A 73 6.59 0.97 8.65
CA TYR A 73 6.41 2.35 8.25
C TYR A 73 6.06 2.47 6.75
N LEU A 74 6.80 1.80 5.86
CA LEU A 74 6.52 1.78 4.42
C LEU A 74 5.13 1.17 4.13
N ARG A 75 4.74 0.10 4.84
CA ARG A 75 3.38 -0.47 4.74
C ARG A 75 2.31 0.51 5.18
N SER A 76 2.55 1.25 6.26
CA SER A 76 1.64 2.31 6.70
C SER A 76 1.45 3.38 5.61
N ILE A 77 2.50 3.76 4.87
CA ILE A 77 2.34 4.71 3.76
C ILE A 77 1.49 4.07 2.66
N GLN A 78 1.78 2.83 2.27
CA GLN A 78 1.03 2.13 1.23
C GLN A 78 -0.48 2.02 1.55
N ASP A 79 -0.80 1.79 2.81
CA ASP A 79 -2.19 1.64 3.29
C ASP A 79 -2.91 2.97 3.49
N ASN A 80 -2.22 4.12 3.40
CA ASN A 80 -2.85 5.44 3.53
C ASN A 80 -2.83 6.24 2.22
N ASN A 81 -1.74 6.14 1.45
CA ASN A 81 -1.54 6.85 0.19
C ASN A 81 -0.60 6.03 -0.70
N GLU A 82 -1.20 5.25 -1.60
CA GLU A 82 -0.49 4.31 -2.46
C GLU A 82 0.35 5.03 -3.53
N THR A 83 -0.11 6.21 -3.98
CA THR A 83 0.66 7.05 -4.91
C THR A 83 1.97 7.54 -4.27
N LEU A 84 1.90 8.03 -3.03
CA LEU A 84 3.08 8.49 -2.28
C LEU A 84 4.03 7.33 -1.98
N PHE A 85 3.50 6.15 -1.64
CA PHE A 85 4.31 4.95 -1.44
C PHE A 85 5.13 4.61 -2.69
N PHE A 86 4.49 4.50 -3.85
CA PHE A 86 5.21 4.17 -5.08
C PHE A 86 6.15 5.28 -5.53
N ARG A 87 5.79 6.55 -5.33
CA ARG A 87 6.68 7.68 -5.63
C ARG A 87 7.94 7.68 -4.75
N LEU A 88 7.80 7.33 -3.47
CA LEU A 88 8.92 7.19 -2.55
C LEU A 88 9.84 6.03 -2.98
N LEU A 89 9.26 4.87 -3.31
CA LEU A 89 10.02 3.73 -3.82
C LEU A 89 10.77 4.06 -5.11
N ASP A 90 10.13 4.74 -6.07
CA ASP A 90 10.76 5.16 -7.32
C ASP A 90 12.01 6.03 -7.09
N SER A 91 11.99 6.87 -6.04
CA SER A 91 13.10 7.76 -5.71
C SER A 91 14.24 7.08 -4.92
N HIS A 92 13.96 5.95 -4.24
CA HIS A 92 14.86 5.28 -3.30
C HIS A 92 14.83 3.74 -3.44
N LEU A 93 14.64 3.24 -4.65
CA LEU A 93 14.31 1.82 -4.89
C LEU A 93 15.38 0.89 -4.32
N ASP A 94 16.66 1.13 -4.62
CA ASP A 94 17.77 0.29 -4.20
C ASP A 94 17.86 0.16 -2.66
N GLU A 95 17.55 1.24 -1.94
CA GLU A 95 17.56 1.27 -0.48
C GLU A 95 16.34 0.56 0.11
N MET A 96 15.17 0.70 -0.51
CA MET A 96 13.90 0.21 0.04
C MET A 96 13.54 -1.20 -0.42
N LEU A 97 14.13 -1.69 -1.52
CA LEU A 97 13.95 -3.04 -2.03
C LEU A 97 14.20 -4.13 -0.96
N PRO A 98 15.32 -4.12 -0.21
CA PRO A 98 15.54 -5.13 0.83
C PRO A 98 14.57 -5.02 2.01
N ILE A 99 13.88 -3.88 2.17
CA ILE A 99 12.91 -3.65 3.24
C ILE A 99 11.52 -4.16 2.87
N ILE A 100 11.05 -3.91 1.65
CA ILE A 100 9.74 -4.37 1.16
C ILE A 100 9.78 -5.80 0.61
N TYR A 101 10.98 -6.36 0.44
CA TYR A 101 11.22 -7.72 -0.03
C TYR A 101 12.24 -8.43 0.88
N THR A 102 13.01 -9.37 0.36
CA THR A 102 13.99 -10.14 1.14
C THR A 102 15.21 -9.29 1.51
N PRO A 103 15.76 -9.43 2.73
CA PRO A 103 15.40 -10.41 3.76
C PRO A 103 14.26 -9.98 4.69
N THR A 104 13.97 -8.68 4.81
CA THR A 104 13.10 -8.12 5.86
C THR A 104 11.66 -8.62 5.81
N VAL A 105 11.12 -8.87 4.61
CA VAL A 105 9.78 -9.46 4.44
C VAL A 105 9.67 -10.83 5.11
N GLY A 106 10.77 -11.59 5.21
CA GLY A 106 10.80 -12.87 5.91
C GLY A 106 10.53 -12.70 7.41
N GLN A 107 11.23 -11.75 8.04
CA GLN A 107 10.97 -11.39 9.44
C GLN A 107 9.54 -10.85 9.62
N ALA A 108 9.08 -10.00 8.69
CA ALA A 108 7.71 -9.50 8.74
C ALA A 108 6.66 -10.62 8.63
N CYS A 109 6.93 -11.69 7.89
CA CYS A 109 6.05 -12.88 7.84
C CYS A 109 6.02 -13.61 9.20
N GLN A 110 7.18 -13.79 9.84
CA GLN A 110 7.26 -14.42 11.17
C GLN A 110 6.56 -13.61 12.25
N GLU A 111 6.60 -12.28 12.15
CA GLU A 111 6.00 -11.36 13.10
C GLU A 111 4.61 -10.86 12.67
N PHE A 112 4.04 -11.38 11.59
CA PHE A 112 2.86 -10.83 10.92
C PHE A 112 1.69 -10.58 11.88
N SER A 113 1.34 -11.56 12.72
CA SER A 113 0.24 -11.44 13.68
C SER A 113 0.45 -10.32 14.71
N LYS A 114 1.71 -9.99 15.04
CA LYS A 114 2.05 -8.92 15.99
C LYS A 114 2.01 -7.54 15.33
N ILE A 115 2.41 -7.47 14.07
CA ILE A 115 2.56 -6.21 13.32
C ILE A 115 1.32 -5.88 12.46
N TYR A 116 0.33 -6.77 12.41
CA TYR A 116 -0.90 -6.61 11.65
C TYR A 116 -1.67 -5.34 12.08
N ARG A 117 -2.10 -4.55 11.10
CA ARG A 117 -2.80 -3.27 11.32
C ARG A 117 -4.01 -3.09 10.41
N THR A 118 -3.78 -3.22 9.11
CA THR A 118 -4.80 -2.97 8.07
C THR A 118 -4.92 -4.20 7.19
N HIS A 119 -6.14 -4.50 6.74
CA HIS A 119 -6.38 -5.59 5.81
C HIS A 119 -5.79 -5.25 4.42
N ARG A 120 -5.08 -6.19 3.79
CA ARG A 120 -4.64 -6.08 2.40
C ARG A 120 -4.63 -7.45 1.74
N GLY A 121 -5.17 -7.53 0.54
CA GLY A 121 -5.40 -8.79 -0.16
C GLY A 121 -6.71 -9.48 0.28
N LEU A 122 -6.93 -10.68 -0.24
CA LEU A 122 -8.05 -11.54 0.11
C LEU A 122 -7.54 -12.77 0.84
N PHE A 123 -8.28 -13.20 1.87
CA PHE A 123 -8.02 -14.43 2.60
C PHE A 123 -9.12 -15.42 2.23
N ILE A 124 -8.73 -16.60 1.75
CA ILE A 124 -9.65 -17.69 1.41
C ILE A 124 -9.29 -18.86 2.29
N SER A 125 -10.16 -19.20 3.23
CA SER A 125 -9.94 -20.31 4.14
C SER A 125 -10.74 -21.54 3.72
N TYR A 126 -10.18 -22.74 3.90
CA TYR A 126 -10.85 -23.99 3.52
C TYR A 126 -12.28 -24.17 4.10
N PRO A 127 -12.57 -23.75 5.36
CA PRO A 127 -13.93 -23.77 5.88
C PRO A 127 -14.95 -22.96 5.06
N GLU A 128 -14.50 -21.99 4.27
CA GLU A 128 -15.31 -21.08 3.45
C GLU A 128 -15.30 -21.46 1.96
N ARG A 129 -14.84 -22.66 1.60
CA ARG A 129 -14.70 -23.12 0.20
C ARG A 129 -15.98 -22.99 -0.64
N ASP A 130 -17.15 -23.10 0.00
CA ASP A 130 -18.45 -22.99 -0.67
C ASP A 130 -18.89 -21.52 -0.88
N ARG A 131 -18.11 -20.55 -0.38
CA ARG A 131 -18.32 -19.10 -0.51
C ARG A 131 -17.23 -18.38 -1.31
N ILE A 132 -16.42 -19.10 -2.09
CA ILE A 132 -15.32 -18.50 -2.84
C ILE A 132 -15.82 -17.37 -3.76
N ASP A 133 -16.97 -17.55 -4.42
CA ASP A 133 -17.55 -16.50 -5.27
C ASP A 133 -17.88 -15.23 -4.49
N ASP A 134 -18.40 -15.34 -3.26
CA ASP A 134 -18.71 -14.20 -2.40
C ASP A 134 -17.43 -13.49 -1.93
N ILE A 135 -16.39 -14.27 -1.59
CA ILE A 135 -15.08 -13.74 -1.20
C ILE A 135 -14.45 -12.97 -2.36
N LEU A 136 -14.48 -13.53 -3.57
CA LEU A 136 -13.92 -12.88 -4.76
C LEU A 136 -14.69 -11.62 -5.15
N ARG A 137 -16.01 -11.60 -4.97
CA ARG A 137 -16.85 -10.39 -5.16
C ARG A 137 -16.54 -9.27 -4.17
N SER A 138 -15.89 -9.57 -3.05
CA SER A 138 -15.46 -8.57 -2.08
C SER A 138 -14.24 -7.77 -2.54
N ALA A 139 -13.54 -8.21 -3.59
CA ALA A 139 -12.50 -7.40 -4.22
C ALA A 139 -13.12 -6.14 -4.84
N THR A 140 -12.70 -4.96 -4.38
CA THR A 140 -13.26 -3.66 -4.78
C THR A 140 -12.89 -3.22 -6.22
N LYS A 141 -12.25 -4.09 -7.01
CA LYS A 141 -11.73 -3.79 -8.34
C LYS A 141 -12.22 -4.81 -9.37
N ASP A 142 -12.99 -4.34 -10.35
CA ASP A 142 -13.62 -5.22 -11.37
C ASP A 142 -12.65 -5.78 -12.43
N ARG A 143 -11.46 -5.19 -12.56
CA ARG A 143 -10.50 -5.51 -13.65
C ARG A 143 -9.16 -6.01 -13.11
N ILE A 144 -9.18 -7.11 -12.38
CA ILE A 144 -7.98 -7.77 -11.90
C ILE A 144 -7.21 -8.38 -13.08
N LYS A 145 -5.92 -8.06 -13.20
CA LYS A 145 -5.02 -8.58 -14.26
C LYS A 145 -3.97 -9.55 -13.73
N ILE A 146 -3.56 -9.38 -12.47
CA ILE A 146 -2.55 -10.19 -11.83
C ILE A 146 -3.07 -10.61 -10.46
N ILE A 147 -2.88 -11.88 -10.15
CA ILE A 147 -3.10 -12.45 -8.82
C ILE A 147 -1.79 -13.12 -8.41
N VAL A 148 -1.32 -12.81 -7.21
CA VAL A 148 -0.26 -13.56 -6.54
C VAL A 148 -0.90 -14.26 -5.35
N VAL A 149 -0.86 -15.58 -5.34
CA VAL A 149 -1.50 -16.43 -4.34
C VAL A 149 -0.48 -17.35 -3.69
N THR A 150 -0.65 -17.64 -2.41
CA THR A 150 0.16 -18.58 -1.65
C THR A 150 -0.71 -19.23 -0.57
N ASP A 151 -0.45 -20.51 -0.29
CA ASP A 151 -0.93 -21.23 0.88
C ASP A 151 -0.02 -21.05 2.10
N SER A 152 1.15 -20.41 1.90
CA SER A 152 2.17 -20.10 2.90
C SER A 152 2.84 -21.29 3.57
N GLU A 153 2.75 -22.49 3.00
CA GLU A 153 3.37 -23.70 3.55
C GLU A 153 4.92 -23.65 3.46
N ARG A 154 5.45 -22.93 2.47
CA ARG A 154 6.89 -22.77 2.27
C ARG A 154 7.26 -21.33 1.94
N ILE A 155 7.29 -20.48 2.98
CA ILE A 155 7.76 -19.11 2.85
C ILE A 155 9.30 -19.08 2.88
N LEU A 156 9.90 -18.88 1.71
CA LEU A 156 11.36 -18.77 1.55
C LEU A 156 12.08 -19.99 2.17
N GLY A 157 13.00 -19.76 3.11
CA GLY A 157 13.65 -20.78 3.94
C GLY A 157 13.07 -20.89 5.36
N LEU A 158 11.92 -20.25 5.62
CA LEU A 158 11.31 -20.15 6.95
C LEU A 158 10.31 -21.28 7.24
N GLY A 159 9.94 -22.06 6.21
CA GLY A 159 8.95 -23.12 6.32
C GLY A 159 7.52 -22.58 6.33
N ASP A 160 6.64 -23.25 7.06
CA ASP A 160 5.23 -22.90 7.17
C ASP A 160 5.05 -21.66 8.05
N GLN A 161 4.37 -20.65 7.51
CA GLN A 161 4.05 -19.41 8.22
C GLN A 161 2.53 -19.16 8.32
N GLY A 162 1.69 -20.06 7.80
CA GLY A 162 0.24 -19.89 7.73
C GLY A 162 -0.15 -18.49 7.23
N ILE A 163 -1.03 -17.80 7.96
CA ILE A 163 -1.47 -16.44 7.58
C ILE A 163 -0.33 -15.42 7.47
N GLY A 164 0.79 -15.65 8.16
CA GLY A 164 1.95 -14.76 8.12
C GLY A 164 2.60 -14.65 6.75
N GLY A 165 2.43 -15.66 5.89
CA GLY A 165 2.94 -15.64 4.52
C GLY A 165 2.25 -14.64 3.60
N MET A 166 1.15 -13.99 4.02
CA MET A 166 0.47 -12.93 3.25
C MET A 166 1.40 -11.74 2.94
N GLY A 167 2.48 -11.52 3.70
CA GLY A 167 3.49 -10.51 3.37
C GLY A 167 4.16 -10.72 2.00
N ILE A 168 4.27 -11.98 1.54
CA ILE A 168 4.91 -12.33 0.26
C ILE A 168 4.11 -11.88 -0.96
N PRO A 169 2.82 -12.24 -1.15
CA PRO A 169 2.05 -11.79 -2.31
C PRO A 169 1.93 -10.26 -2.34
N ILE A 170 1.77 -9.62 -1.17
CA ILE A 170 1.73 -8.15 -1.11
C ILE A 170 3.07 -7.56 -1.58
N GLY A 171 4.21 -8.06 -1.09
CA GLY A 171 5.53 -7.61 -1.53
C GLY A 171 5.76 -7.82 -3.02
N LYS A 172 5.40 -9.00 -3.56
CA LYS A 172 5.50 -9.29 -4.99
C LYS A 172 4.68 -8.33 -5.84
N LEU A 173 3.43 -8.04 -5.46
CA LEU A 173 2.59 -7.07 -6.17
C LEU A 173 3.18 -5.65 -6.12
N SER A 174 3.75 -5.23 -4.99
CA SER A 174 4.50 -3.96 -4.92
C SER A 174 5.66 -3.93 -5.91
N LEU A 175 6.38 -5.04 -6.12
CA LEU A 175 7.46 -5.12 -7.12
C LEU A 175 6.95 -5.09 -8.56
N TYR A 176 5.81 -5.73 -8.85
CA TYR A 176 5.19 -5.65 -10.17
C TYR A 176 4.87 -4.21 -10.57
N THR A 177 4.35 -3.41 -9.64
CA THR A 177 4.08 -2.00 -9.91
C THR A 177 5.36 -1.18 -9.94
N ALA A 178 6.23 -1.28 -8.92
CA ALA A 178 7.43 -0.44 -8.81
C ALA A 178 8.47 -0.71 -9.92
N CYS A 179 8.67 -1.98 -10.31
CA CYS A 179 9.67 -2.35 -11.30
C CYS A 179 9.08 -2.64 -12.69
N GLY A 180 7.83 -3.10 -12.75
CA GLY A 180 7.16 -3.51 -13.98
C GLY A 180 6.20 -2.47 -14.56
N GLY A 181 5.87 -1.40 -13.82
CA GLY A 181 4.93 -0.37 -14.24
C GLY A 181 3.50 -0.90 -14.44
N ILE A 182 3.13 -1.95 -13.71
CA ILE A 182 1.81 -2.59 -13.74
C ILE A 182 0.83 -1.89 -12.79
#